data_AF-A0A3D1XQW8-F1
#
_entry.id   AF-A0A3D1XQW8-F1
#
_cell.length_a   1.000
_cell.length_b   1.000
_cell.length_c   1.000
_cell.angle_alpha   90.00
_cell.angle_beta   90.00
_cell.angle_gamma   90.00
#
_symmetry.space_group_name_H-M   'P 1'
#
loop_
_entity.id
_entity.type
_entity.pdbx_description
1 polymer ?
#
loop_
_entity_poly.entity_id
_entity_poly.type
_entity_poly.pdbx_seq_one_letter_code
_entity_poly.pdbx_strand_id
1 'polypeptide(L)' 'KLGIPFRYALCMGNENYLSLRRLKRSAQAGLFNKADEEAQWNGVFDWAVKTETGYRNDLPFEVMPQVWEEVGRQKDLCLG' A
#
# COMPACT_ATOMS: atom_id res chain seq x y z
N LYS A 1 26.56 24.86 0.96
CA LYS A 1 25.08 24.96 0.99
C LYS A 1 24.66 26.15 0.13
N LEU A 2 23.69 26.00 -0.77
CA LEU A 2 23.31 27.01 -1.79
C LEU A 2 22.43 28.18 -1.25
N GLY A 3 22.03 28.16 0.02
CA GLY A 3 21.34 29.31 0.66
C GLY A 3 19.94 29.65 0.13
N ILE A 4 19.39 28.86 -0.79
CA ILE A 4 18.09 29.08 -1.41
C ILE A 4 17.05 28.05 -0.95
N PRO A 5 15.78 28.47 -0.77
CA PRO A 5 14.69 27.52 -0.51
C PRO A 5 14.46 26.66 -1.76
N PHE A 6 14.62 25.35 -1.62
CA PHE A 6 14.42 24.37 -2.70
C PHE A 6 13.20 23.51 -2.37
N ARG A 7 12.20 23.51 -3.24
CA ARG A 7 11.04 22.61 -3.15
C ARG A 7 11.26 21.43 -4.08
N TYR A 8 10.99 20.23 -3.59
CA TYR A 8 11.11 19.00 -4.35
C TYR A 8 9.98 18.05 -4.02
N ALA A 9 9.75 17.10 -4.92
CA ALA A 9 8.88 15.95 -4.70
C ALA A 9 9.55 14.72 -5.32
N LEU A 10 9.25 13.54 -4.77
CA LEU A 10 9.69 12.26 -5.32
C LEU A 10 8.50 11.61 -6.02
N CYS A 11 8.67 11.27 -7.30
CA CYS A 11 7.69 10.48 -8.05
C CYS A 11 8.10 9.01 -8.02
N MET A 12 7.21 8.14 -7.52
CA MET A 12 7.39 6.69 -7.57
C MET A 12 6.39 6.05 -8.53
N GLY A 13 6.65 4.81 -8.93
CA GLY A 13 5.69 4.03 -9.72
C GLY A 13 4.41 3.75 -8.94
N ASN A 14 3.28 3.61 -9.64
CA ASN A 14 1.95 3.46 -9.04
C ASN A 14 1.86 2.35 -7.99
N GLU A 15 2.55 1.24 -8.23
CA GLU A 15 2.58 0.07 -7.34
C GLU A 15 3.27 0.31 -5.99
N ASN A 16 3.90 1.48 -5.79
CA ASN A 16 4.56 1.83 -4.54
C ASN A 16 3.61 2.48 -3.52
N TYR A 17 2.33 2.62 -3.84
CA TYR A 17 1.35 3.31 -2.98
C TYR A 17 0.22 2.35 -2.58
N LEU A 18 -0.17 2.39 -1.31
CA LEU A 18 -1.39 1.75 -0.82
C LEU A 18 -2.63 2.43 -1.44
N SER A 19 -3.65 1.66 -1.82
CA SER A 19 -4.96 2.19 -2.20
C SER A 19 -5.98 1.91 -1.11
N LEU A 20 -6.41 2.95 -0.39
CA LEU A 20 -7.44 2.83 0.67
C LEU A 20 -8.77 2.26 0.15
N ARG A 21 -9.14 2.60 -1.10
CA ARG A 21 -10.33 2.05 -1.75
C ARG A 21 -10.20 0.54 -1.96
N ARG A 22 -9.03 0.08 -2.41
CA ARG A 22 -8.80 -1.35 -2.64
C ARG A 22 -8.66 -2.11 -1.34
N LEU A 23 -7.98 -1.55 -0.34
CA LEU A 23 -7.93 -2.09 1.02
C LEU A 23 -9.34 -2.29 1.59
N LYS A 24 -10.24 -1.31 1.40
CA LYS A 24 -11.64 -1.45 1.81
C LYS A 24 -12.37 -2.55 1.05
N ARG A 25 -12.10 -2.69 -0.26
CA ARG A 25 -12.69 -3.75 -1.09
C ARG A 25 -12.16 -5.14 -0.70
N SER A 26 -10.90 -5.24 -0.28
CA SER A 26 -10.28 -6.51 0.04
C SER A 26 -10.70 -7.11 1.38
N ALA A 27 -11.45 -6.37 2.20
CA ALA A 27 -12.09 -6.88 3.42
C ALA A 27 -13.22 -7.89 3.17
N GLN A 28 -13.45 -8.32 1.92
CA GLN A 28 -14.45 -9.32 1.58
C GLN A 28 -14.01 -10.71 2.07
N ALA A 29 -14.92 -11.43 2.73
CA ALA A 29 -14.66 -12.78 3.23
C ALA A 29 -14.27 -13.73 2.08
N GLY A 30 -13.25 -14.55 2.30
CA GLY A 30 -12.77 -15.56 1.34
C GLY A 30 -11.84 -15.03 0.25
N LEU A 31 -11.38 -13.78 0.33
CA LEU A 31 -10.38 -13.26 -0.62
C LEU A 31 -9.00 -13.93 -0.47
N PHE A 32 -8.60 -14.20 0.77
CA PHE A 32 -7.35 -14.89 1.09
C PHE A 32 -7.67 -16.33 1.52
N ASN A 33 -6.96 -17.29 0.92
CA ASN A 33 -7.18 -18.72 1.19
C ASN A 33 -6.07 -19.33 2.06
N LYS A 34 -5.02 -18.56 2.35
CA LYS A 34 -3.91 -18.97 3.22
C LYS A 34 -3.86 -18.08 4.45
N ALA A 35 -3.66 -18.70 5.60
CA ALA A 35 -3.55 -17.99 6.88
C ALA A 35 -2.46 -16.91 6.88
N ASP A 36 -1.33 -17.15 6.20
CA ASP A 36 -0.22 -16.19 6.11
C ASP A 36 -0.61 -14.94 5.29
N GLU A 37 -1.40 -15.10 4.22
CA GLU A 37 -1.90 -13.98 3.41
C GLU A 37 -2.89 -13.13 4.21
N GLU A 38 -3.78 -13.78 4.96
CA GLU A 38 -4.73 -13.11 5.85
C GLU A 38 -4.02 -12.38 7.00
N ALA A 39 -2.99 -12.99 7.60
CA ALA A 39 -2.18 -12.36 8.63
C ALA A 39 -1.47 -11.11 8.11
N GLN A 40 -0.89 -11.17 6.91
CA GLN A 40 -0.26 -10.00 6.31
C GLN A 40 -1.28 -8.93 5.91
N TRP A 41 -2.46 -9.31 5.40
CA TRP A 41 -3.53 -8.34 5.13
C TRP A 41 -3.95 -7.59 6.39
N ASN A 42 -4.11 -8.29 7.52
CA ASN A 42 -4.38 -7.67 8.82
C ASN A 42 -3.26 -6.68 9.21
N GLY A 43 -2.00 -7.07 9.00
CA GLY A 43 -0.85 -6.18 9.21
C GLY A 43 -0.88 -4.92 8.33
N VAL A 44 -1.27 -5.04 7.06
CA VAL A 44 -1.45 -3.88 6.16
C VAL A 44 -2.62 -3.02 6.64
N PHE A 45 -3.73 -3.62 7.05
CA PHE A 45 -4.91 -2.92 7.54
C PHE A 45 -4.60 -2.07 8.78
N ASP A 46 -3.90 -2.66 9.77
CA ASP A 46 -3.48 -1.97 10.99
C ASP A 46 -2.44 -0.88 10.74
N TRP A 47 -1.59 -1.07 9.73
CA TRP A 47 -0.60 -0.07 9.32
C TRP A 47 -1.23 1.09 8.55
N ALA A 48 -2.28 0.85 7.76
CA ALA A 48 -2.91 1.86 6.91
C ALA A 48 -3.46 3.06 7.68
N VAL A 49 -3.83 2.89 8.95
CA VAL A 49 -4.30 3.98 9.82
C VAL A 49 -3.18 4.73 10.55
N LYS A 50 -1.94 4.24 10.45
CA LYS A 50 -0.75 4.78 11.16
C LYS A 50 0.26 5.40 10.20
N THR A 51 0.29 4.98 8.94
CA THR A 51 1.25 5.46 7.94
C THR A 51 0.99 6.91 7.54
N GLU A 52 2.06 7.71 7.43
CA GLU A 52 1.99 9.10 6.98
C GLU A 52 2.01 9.23 5.44
N THR A 53 2.58 8.23 4.76
CA THR A 53 2.90 8.29 3.32
C THR A 53 2.08 7.29 2.49
N GLY A 54 1.71 6.16 3.08
CA GLY A 54 1.13 5.02 2.37
C GLY A 54 2.11 4.32 1.41
N TYR A 55 3.41 4.55 1.54
CA TYR A 55 4.41 3.93 0.66
C TYR A 55 4.63 2.46 1.01
N ARG A 56 4.75 1.60 0.00
CA ARG A 56 5.02 0.17 0.20
C ARG A 56 6.27 -0.06 1.06
N ASN A 57 7.31 0.74 0.83
CA ASN A 57 8.58 0.61 1.54
C ASN A 57 8.54 1.10 3.00
N ASP A 58 7.46 1.76 3.42
CA ASP A 58 7.26 2.20 4.80
C ASP A 58 6.48 1.15 5.62
N LEU A 59 6.10 0.01 5.02
CA LEU A 59 5.58 -1.12 5.76
C LEU A 59 6.69 -1.73 6.64
N PRO A 60 6.38 -2.11 7.89
CA PRO A 60 7.36 -2.68 8.81
C PRO A 60 7.71 -4.14 8.51
N PHE A 61 7.26 -4.68 7.37
CA PHE A 61 7.51 -6.04 6.92
C PHE A 61 7.49 -6.13 5.39
N GLU A 62 8.11 -7.18 4.86
CA GLU A 62 8.04 -7.49 3.43
C GLU A 62 6.67 -8.10 3.09
N VAL A 63 5.83 -7.29 2.46
CA VAL A 63 4.49 -7.72 2.04
C VAL A 63 4.55 -8.66 0.84
N MET A 64 3.81 -9.77 0.96
CA MET A 64 3.62 -10.78 -0.07
C MET A 64 3.02 -10.15 -1.33
N PRO A 65 3.50 -10.52 -2.52
CA PRO A 65 2.98 -10.01 -3.78
C PRO A 65 1.46 -10.18 -3.91
N GLN A 66 0.92 -11.33 -3.49
CA GLN A 66 -0.51 -11.65 -3.58
C GLN A 66 -1.36 -10.71 -2.73
N VAL A 67 -0.90 -10.37 -1.53
CA VAL A 67 -1.59 -9.43 -0.63
C VAL A 67 -1.50 -8.02 -1.20
N TRP A 68 -0.32 -7.62 -1.68
CA TRP A 68 -0.12 -6.28 -2.26
C TRP A 68 -0.88 -6.09 -3.57
N GLU A 69 -1.04 -7.14 -4.37
CA GLU A 69 -1.85 -7.12 -5.59
C GLU A 69 -3.29 -6.72 -5.29
N GLU A 70 -3.86 -7.16 -4.17
CA GLU A 70 -5.22 -6.80 -3.79
C GLU A 70 -5.34 -5.37 -3.28
N VAL A 71 -4.37 -4.86 -2.52
CA VAL A 71 -4.50 -3.59 -1.76
C VAL A 71 -3.71 -2.42 -2.34
N GLY A 72 -2.66 -2.68 -3.10
CA GLY A 72 -1.79 -1.68 -3.72
C GLY A 72 -2.45 -0.97 -4.90
N ARG A 73 -2.05 0.27 -5.17
CA ARG A 73 -2.52 1.01 -6.34
C ARG A 73 -2.02 0.32 -7.61
N GLN A 74 -2.93 0.10 -8.55
CA GLN A 74 -2.61 -0.44 -9.88
C GLN A 74 -3.20 0.46 -10.96
N LYS A 75 -2.42 0.70 -12.01
CA LYS A 75 -2.76 1.66 -13.08
C LYS A 75 -4.09 1.34 -13.76
N ASP A 76 -4.33 0.06 -14.07
CA ASP A 76 -5.48 -0.36 -14.89
C ASP A 76 -6.75 -0.65 -14.06
N LEU A 77 -6.62 -0.65 -12.73
CA LEU A 77 -7.69 -1.01 -11.79
C LEU A 77 -8.06 0.14 -10.84
N CYS A 78 -7.45 1.31 -11.03
CA CYS A 78 -7.77 2.55 -10.31
C CYS A 78 -8.47 3.53 -11.27
N LEU A 79 -9.66 4.01 -10.89
CA LEU A 79 -10.40 5.03 -11.65
C LEU A 79 -9.78 6.41 -11.38
N GLY A 80 -8.62 6.71 -11.99
CA GLY A 80 -7.91 8.00 -11.86
C GLY A 80 -6.55 7.90 -11.18
#